data_AF-A0A1H2Q8M8-F1
#
_entry.id   AF-A0A1H2Q8M8-F1
#
_cell.length_a   1.000
_cell.length_b   1.000
_cell.length_c   1.000
_cell.angle_alpha   90.00
_cell.angle_beta   90.00
_cell.angle_gamma   90.00
#
_symmetry.space_group_name_H-M   'P 1'
#
loop_
_entity.id
_entity.type
_entity.pdbx_description
1 polymer ?
#
loop_
_entity_poly.entity_id
_entity_poly.type
_entity_poly.pdbx_seq_one_letter_code
_entity_poly.pdbx_strand_id
1 'polypeptide(L)'
;MAQTMGEIMNPGSVVRDAEFPDAPDDWTREQAVAAAQADAVTLSNDHWDMIKALQDYFARHEKPNVRDLHDALEEAFHGRGGLKYLYGIFPGGPVAQGCRFAGLQAPSGAADKSFGSVQ
;
A
#
# COMPACT_ATOMS: atom_id res chain seq x y z
N MET A 1 -2.21 -0.87 41.69
CA MET A 1 -2.28 -2.30 41.29
C MET A 1 -2.30 -2.32 39.78
N ALA A 2 -1.26 -2.89 39.16
CA ALA A 2 -1.01 -2.82 37.73
C ALA A 2 -1.48 -4.10 37.02
N GLN A 3 -1.78 -3.96 35.71
CA GLN A 3 -1.89 -5.01 34.68
C GLN A 3 -3.16 -5.88 34.74
N THR A 4 -3.75 -6.41 33.67
CA THR A 4 -3.72 -6.26 32.19
C THR A 4 -4.85 -7.20 31.76
N MET A 5 -5.77 -6.75 30.92
CA MET A 5 -6.82 -7.63 30.36
C MET A 5 -7.21 -7.00 29.02
N GLY A 6 -6.82 -7.49 27.85
CA GLY A 6 -6.46 -8.86 27.47
C GLY A 6 -7.34 -9.21 26.27
N GLU A 7 -6.74 -9.23 25.08
CA GLU A 7 -7.08 -10.13 23.98
C GLU A 7 -8.53 -10.11 23.45
N ILE A 8 -8.77 -9.32 22.40
CA ILE A 8 -9.54 -9.84 21.26
C ILE A 8 -8.62 -9.89 20.03
N MET A 9 -7.50 -10.60 20.17
CA MET A 9 -6.87 -11.21 19.01
C MET A 9 -7.82 -12.34 18.59
N ASN A 10 -8.53 -12.12 17.49
CA ASN A 10 -9.41 -13.12 16.87
C ASN A 10 -8.54 -13.86 15.85
N PRO A 11 -7.97 -15.05 16.16
CA PRO A 11 -7.05 -15.72 15.26
C PRO A 11 -7.86 -16.76 14.48
N GLY A 12 -8.27 -16.47 13.25
CA GLY A 12 -8.77 -17.56 12.38
C GLY A 12 -9.84 -17.25 11.37
N SER A 13 -10.25 -16.00 11.17
CA SER A 13 -10.86 -15.63 9.90
C SER A 13 -10.02 -14.53 9.28
N VAL A 14 -8.95 -14.94 8.60
CA VAL A 14 -8.46 -14.20 7.44
C VAL A 14 -9.63 -14.15 6.45
N VAL A 15 -10.56 -13.23 6.68
CA VAL A 15 -11.62 -12.94 5.74
C VAL A 15 -10.89 -12.32 4.56
N ARG A 16 -10.57 -13.15 3.57
CA ARG A 16 -10.09 -12.66 2.28
C ARG A 16 -11.15 -11.72 1.75
N ASP A 17 -10.79 -10.46 1.66
CA ASP A 17 -11.65 -9.41 1.14
C ASP A 17 -11.87 -9.71 -0.35
N ALA A 18 -13.11 -10.02 -0.75
CA ALA A 18 -13.40 -10.41 -2.14
C ALA A 18 -13.09 -9.29 -3.15
N GLU A 19 -13.00 -8.04 -2.67
CA GLU A 19 -12.60 -6.90 -3.47
C GLU A 19 -11.10 -6.88 -3.80
N PHE A 20 -10.28 -7.64 -3.04
CA PHE A 20 -8.82 -7.74 -3.18
C PHE A 20 -8.36 -9.20 -3.31
N PRO A 21 -8.67 -9.86 -4.46
CA PRO A 21 -8.34 -11.28 -4.68
C PRO A 21 -6.84 -11.56 -4.73
N ASP A 22 -6.04 -10.58 -5.15
CA ASP A 22 -4.58 -10.67 -5.31
C ASP A 22 -3.80 -10.17 -4.07
N ALA A 23 -4.50 -9.86 -2.98
CA ALA A 23 -3.86 -9.44 -1.74
C ALA A 23 -3.01 -10.59 -1.12
N PRO A 24 -1.92 -10.25 -0.41
CA PRO A 24 -1.19 -11.21 0.40
C PRO A 24 -2.10 -11.90 1.43
N ASP A 25 -1.81 -13.16 1.78
CA ASP A 25 -2.68 -13.93 2.69
C ASP A 25 -2.77 -13.33 4.11
N ASP A 26 -1.70 -12.67 4.56
CA ASP A 26 -1.64 -11.98 5.85
C ASP A 26 -2.23 -10.56 5.80
N TRP A 27 -2.65 -10.09 4.62
CA TRP A 27 -3.14 -8.72 4.44
C TRP A 27 -4.65 -8.60 4.67
N THR A 28 -5.03 -7.53 5.35
CA THR A 28 -6.42 -7.14 5.62
C THR A 28 -6.60 -5.64 5.42
N ARG A 29 -7.84 -5.23 5.11
CA ARG A 29 -8.19 -3.81 5.00
C ARG A 29 -7.85 -3.03 6.27
N GLU A 30 -8.02 -3.65 7.44
CA GLU A 30 -7.71 -3.06 8.74
C GLU A 30 -6.22 -2.75 8.90
N GLN A 31 -5.33 -3.67 8.47
CA GLN A 31 -3.89 -3.41 8.47
C GLN A 31 -3.51 -2.28 7.51
N ALA A 32 -4.12 -2.22 6.33
CA ALA A 32 -3.90 -1.11 5.39
C ALA A 32 -4.30 0.24 6.00
N VAL A 33 -5.48 0.30 6.64
CA VAL A 33 -5.94 1.49 7.36
C VAL A 33 -4.98 1.84 8.50
N ALA A 34 -4.58 0.87 9.32
CA ALA A 34 -3.64 1.10 10.42
C ALA A 34 -2.27 1.63 9.92
N ALA A 35 -1.76 1.08 8.81
CA ALA A 35 -0.52 1.54 8.18
C ALA A 35 -0.66 2.97 7.63
N ALA A 36 -1.80 3.32 7.04
CA ALA A 36 -2.07 4.67 6.55
C ALA A 36 -2.24 5.69 7.69
N GLN A 37 -2.93 5.31 8.76
CA GLN A 37 -3.05 6.14 9.96
C GLN A 37 -1.70 6.43 10.61
N ALA A 38 -0.77 5.46 10.59
CA ALA A 38 0.60 5.66 11.06
C ALA A 38 1.39 6.69 10.23
N ASP A 39 0.98 6.93 8.98
CA ASP A 39 1.54 7.94 8.07
C ASP A 39 0.67 9.22 8.01
N ALA A 40 -0.33 9.35 8.89
CA ALA A 40 -1.33 10.42 8.90
C ALA A 40 -2.10 10.57 7.57
N VAL A 41 -2.29 9.46 6.85
CA VAL A 41 -2.97 9.40 5.55
C VAL A 41 -4.34 8.76 5.71
N THR A 42 -5.35 9.33 5.06
CA THR A 42 -6.71 8.79 5.02
C THR A 42 -6.93 8.08 3.69
N LEU A 43 -7.25 6.79 3.73
CA LEU A 43 -7.47 5.97 2.53
C LEU A 43 -8.82 6.27 1.87
N SER A 44 -8.81 7.21 0.94
CA SER A 44 -9.90 7.46 -0.03
C SER A 44 -9.99 6.36 -1.10
N ASN A 45 -11.05 6.36 -1.92
CA ASN A 45 -11.22 5.42 -3.03
C ASN A 45 -10.00 5.33 -3.95
N ASP A 46 -9.34 6.44 -4.28
CA ASP A 46 -8.13 6.44 -5.12
C ASP A 46 -6.96 5.68 -4.46
N HIS A 47 -6.85 5.74 -3.13
CA HIS A 47 -5.82 4.97 -2.42
C HIS A 47 -6.13 3.47 -2.47
N TRP A 48 -7.40 3.09 -2.32
CA TRP A 48 -7.83 1.70 -2.42
C TRP A 48 -7.63 1.13 -3.82
N ASP A 49 -7.95 1.91 -4.84
CA ASP A 49 -7.72 1.55 -6.24
C ASP A 49 -6.22 1.36 -6.52
N MET A 50 -5.37 2.21 -5.96
CA MET A 50 -3.92 2.06 -6.07
C MET A 50 -3.40 0.82 -5.35
N ILE A 51 -3.86 0.56 -4.13
CA ILE A 51 -3.50 -0.64 -3.36
C ILE A 51 -3.87 -1.90 -4.16
N LYS A 52 -5.07 -1.92 -4.75
CA LYS A 52 -5.53 -3.02 -5.59
C LYS A 52 -4.65 -3.20 -6.82
N ALA A 53 -4.34 -2.11 -7.52
CA ALA A 53 -3.46 -2.14 -8.68
C ALA A 53 -2.06 -2.68 -8.34
N LEU A 54 -1.53 -2.33 -7.16
CA LEU A 54 -0.26 -2.89 -6.68
C LEU A 54 -0.36 -4.38 -6.40
N GLN A 55 -1.40 -4.84 -5.70
CA GLN A 55 -1.58 -6.27 -5.39
C GLN A 55 -1.70 -7.10 -6.67
N ASP A 56 -2.54 -6.67 -7.61
CA ASP A 56 -2.68 -7.30 -8.92
C ASP A 56 -1.36 -7.27 -9.72
N TYR A 57 -0.62 -6.16 -9.70
CA TYR A 57 0.67 -6.09 -10.40
C TYR A 57 1.68 -7.10 -9.84
N PHE A 58 1.83 -7.18 -8.52
CA PHE A 58 2.78 -8.09 -7.87
C PHE A 58 2.33 -9.55 -7.94
N ALA A 59 1.03 -9.83 -7.96
CA ALA A 59 0.52 -11.19 -8.18
C ALA A 59 0.82 -11.70 -9.59
N ARG A 60 0.85 -10.80 -10.59
CA ARG A 60 1.17 -11.12 -11.99
C ARG A 60 2.67 -11.13 -12.29
N HIS A 61 3.50 -10.48 -11.48
CA HIS A 61 4.93 -10.34 -11.70
C HIS A 61 5.75 -10.92 -10.55
N GLU A 62 6.40 -12.06 -10.77
CA GLU A 62 7.32 -12.68 -9.80
C GLU A 62 8.54 -11.78 -9.49
N LYS A 63 8.95 -10.95 -10.45
CA LYS A 63 10.10 -10.03 -10.34
C LYS A 63 9.67 -8.61 -10.72
N PRO A 64 9.13 -7.83 -9.77
CA PRO A 64 8.64 -6.48 -10.06
C PRO A 64 9.80 -5.56 -10.46
N ASN A 65 9.64 -4.88 -11.61
CA ASN A 65 10.58 -3.86 -12.06
C ASN A 65 10.02 -2.47 -11.73
N VAL A 66 10.78 -1.65 -11.01
CA VAL A 66 10.33 -0.30 -10.58
C VAL A 66 9.86 0.56 -11.76
N ARG A 67 10.53 0.46 -12.92
CA ARG A 67 10.19 1.24 -14.11
C ARG A 67 8.86 0.80 -14.70
N ASP A 68 8.65 -0.50 -14.79
CA ASP A 68 7.43 -1.09 -15.32
C ASP A 68 6.24 -0.85 -14.37
N LEU A 69 6.48 -0.93 -13.05
CA LEU A 69 5.50 -0.55 -12.04
C LEU A 69 5.10 0.93 -12.15
N HIS A 70 6.06 1.84 -12.36
CA HIS A 70 5.76 3.24 -12.57
C HIS A 70 4.90 3.45 -13.82
N ASP A 71 5.22 2.77 -14.92
CA ASP A 71 4.46 2.86 -16.17
C ASP A 71 3.03 2.33 -15.99
N ALA A 72 2.88 1.16 -15.34
CA ALA A 72 1.58 0.58 -15.02
C ALA A 72 0.72 1.50 -14.13
N LEU A 73 1.32 2.14 -13.13
CA LEU A 73 0.62 3.11 -12.27
C LEU A 73 0.27 4.40 -13.03
N GLU A 74 1.17 4.89 -13.88
CA GLU A 74 0.92 6.03 -14.77
C GLU A 74 -0.28 5.75 -15.67
N GLU A 75 -0.33 4.59 -16.32
CA GLU A 75 -1.44 4.17 -17.17
C GLU A 75 -2.74 3.98 -16.39
N ALA A 76 -2.71 3.29 -15.24
CA ALA A 76 -3.89 3.03 -14.40
C ALA A 76 -4.53 4.33 -13.86
N PHE A 77 -3.73 5.35 -13.64
CA PHE A 77 -4.18 6.64 -13.12
C PHE A 77 -4.17 7.77 -14.16
N HIS A 78 -3.88 7.48 -15.44
CA HIS A 78 -3.69 8.50 -16.47
C HIS A 78 -4.88 9.48 -16.54
N GLY A 79 -6.11 8.97 -16.49
CA GLY A 79 -7.33 9.80 -16.49
C GLY A 79 -7.51 10.72 -15.28
N ARG A 80 -6.76 10.48 -14.19
CA ARG A 80 -6.76 11.26 -12.94
C ARG A 80 -5.52 12.16 -12.79
N GLY A 81 -4.62 12.18 -13.78
CA GLY A 81 -3.34 12.89 -13.71
C GLY A 81 -2.14 11.99 -13.41
N GLY A 82 -2.35 10.67 -13.45
CA GLY A 82 -1.30 9.66 -13.51
C GLY A 82 -0.38 9.68 -12.30
N LEU A 83 0.92 9.45 -12.52
CA LEU A 83 1.90 9.34 -11.45
C LEU A 83 2.02 10.66 -10.66
N LYS A 84 1.88 11.81 -11.35
CA LYS A 84 1.88 13.13 -10.71
C LYS A 84 0.74 13.27 -9.68
N TYR A 85 -0.45 12.77 -10.00
CA TYR A 85 -1.57 12.76 -9.06
C TYR A 85 -1.28 11.86 -7.86
N LEU A 86 -0.72 10.68 -8.10
CA LEU A 86 -0.34 9.74 -7.04
C LEU A 86 0.68 10.33 -6.07
N TYR A 87 1.70 11.05 -6.55
CA TYR A 87 2.62 11.80 -5.68
C TYR A 87 1.94 12.89 -4.85
N GLY A 88 0.76 13.38 -5.26
CA GLY A 88 -0.02 14.35 -4.50
C GLY A 88 -0.82 13.73 -3.35
N ILE A 89 -1.28 12.49 -3.49
CA ILE A 89 -2.07 11.78 -2.47
C ILE A 89 -1.21 10.87 -1.57
N PHE A 90 -0.02 10.46 -2.02
CA PHE A 90 0.96 9.67 -1.26
C PHE A 90 2.20 10.52 -0.90
N PRO A 91 2.24 11.20 0.26
CA PRO A 91 3.34 12.10 0.63
C PRO A 91 4.69 11.39 0.81
N GLY A 92 4.68 10.13 1.25
CA GLY A 92 5.85 9.25 1.34
C GLY A 92 6.22 8.56 0.03
N GLY A 93 5.58 8.93 -1.07
CA GLY A 93 5.81 8.40 -2.40
C GLY A 93 4.87 7.24 -2.74
N PRO A 94 4.31 7.22 -3.96
CA PRO A 94 3.25 6.29 -4.33
C PRO A 94 3.70 4.83 -4.24
N VAL A 95 4.89 4.49 -4.73
CA VAL A 95 5.38 3.10 -4.66
C VAL A 95 5.72 2.69 -3.23
N ALA A 96 6.51 3.47 -2.50
CA ALA A 96 6.98 3.07 -1.17
C ALA A 96 5.84 2.97 -0.17
N GLN A 97 5.02 4.03 -0.10
CA GLN A 97 3.89 4.11 0.80
C GLN A 97 2.75 3.19 0.35
N GLY A 98 2.46 3.14 -0.95
CA GLY A 98 1.44 2.26 -1.51
C GLY A 98 1.75 0.78 -1.31
N CYS A 99 3.00 0.34 -1.55
CA CYS A 99 3.39 -1.06 -1.29
C CYS A 99 3.20 -1.42 0.17
N ARG A 100 3.58 -0.51 1.08
CA ARG A 100 3.39 -0.72 2.52
C ARG A 100 1.91 -0.87 2.89
N PHE A 101 1.03 -0.05 2.32
CA PHE A 101 -0.41 -0.14 2.57
C PHE A 101 -1.03 -1.40 1.94
N ALA A 102 -0.47 -1.86 0.82
CA ALA A 102 -0.87 -3.08 0.13
C ALA A 102 -0.36 -4.37 0.77
N GLY A 103 0.47 -4.28 1.82
CA GLY A 103 1.11 -5.46 2.45
C GLY A 103 2.24 -6.06 1.61
N LEU A 104 2.80 -5.29 0.66
CA LEU A 104 3.80 -5.74 -0.29
C LEU A 104 5.19 -5.24 0.10
N GLN A 105 6.20 -6.04 -0.22
CA GLN A 105 7.59 -5.61 -0.09
C GLN A 105 7.94 -4.64 -1.22
N ALA A 106 8.23 -3.39 -0.87
CA ALA A 106 8.66 -2.39 -1.84
C ALA A 106 9.96 -2.83 -2.55
N PRO A 107 10.07 -2.60 -3.88
CA PRO A 107 11.27 -2.95 -4.63
C PRO A 107 12.48 -2.11 -4.16
N SER A 108 13.67 -2.71 -4.22
CA SER A 108 14.93 -2.06 -3.84
C SER A 108 15.14 -0.76 -4.63
N GLY A 109 15.14 0.38 -3.94
CA GLY A 109 15.24 1.72 -4.53
C GLY A 109 14.05 2.63 -4.22
N ALA A 110 12.87 2.09 -3.88
CA ALA A 110 11.71 2.90 -3.48
C ALA A 110 11.71 3.24 -1.98
N ALA A 111 12.30 2.40 -1.13
CA ALA A 111 12.28 2.55 0.33
C ALA A 111 13.28 3.60 0.89
N ASP A 112 14.07 4.24 0.04
CA ASP A 112 15.10 5.17 0.49
C ASP A 112 14.48 6.47 0.99
N LYS A 113 14.29 6.56 2.31
CA LYS A 113 13.95 7.80 3.02
C LYS A 113 15.07 8.85 2.97
N SER A 114 16.18 8.62 2.24
CA SER A 114 17.33 9.53 2.20
C SER A 114 17.18 10.65 1.17
N PHE A 115 16.14 10.68 0.35
CA PHE A 115 15.80 11.87 -0.43
C PHE A 115 14.80 12.76 0.32
N GLY A 116 15.32 13.68 1.15
CA GLY A 116 14.60 14.91 1.50
C GLY A 116 14.33 15.18 2.97
N SER A 117 15.25 14.87 3.90
CA SER A 117 15.37 15.76 5.07
C SER A 117 16.11 17.02 4.61
N VAL A 118 15.36 18.02 4.14
CA VAL A 118 15.84 19.41 4.21
C VAL A 118 15.30 19.96 5.54
N GLN A 119 16.17 19.99 6.55
CA GLN A 119 16.08 20.88 7.70
C GLN A 119 17.43 21.56 7.84
#